data_AF-A0A851N2Y8-F1
#
_entry.id   AF-A0A851N2Y8-F1
#
_cell.length_a   1.000
_cell.length_b   1.000
_cell.length_c   1.000
_cell.angle_alpha   90.00
_cell.angle_beta   90.00
_cell.angle_gamma   90.00
#
_symmetry.space_group_name_H-M   'P 1'
#
loop_
_entity.id
_entity.type
_entity.pdbx_description
1 polymer ?
#
loop_
_entity_poly.entity_id
_entity_poly.type
_entity_poly.pdbx_seq_one_letter_code
_entity_poly.pdbx_strand_id
1 'polypeptide(L)' 'MVADLEKQIEKRQKYSRRRRYNDDADTDYINERNAKFNQKAERFYGKYTAEIKQNLERGTAV' A
#
# COMPACT_ATOMS: atom_id res chain seq x y z
N MET A 1 -5.09 8.49 -35.89
CA MET A 1 -5.14 7.09 -35.40
C MET A 1 -3.93 6.73 -34.54
N VAL A 2 -2.69 6.81 -35.04
CA VAL A 2 -1.48 6.49 -34.22
C VAL A 2 -1.31 7.45 -33.03
N ALA A 3 -1.44 8.76 -33.25
CA ALA A 3 -1.31 9.76 -32.19
C ALA A 3 -2.35 9.63 -31.06
N ASP A 4 -3.55 9.10 -31.33
CA ASP A 4 -4.57 8.88 -30.30
C ASP A 4 -4.30 7.61 -29.49
N LEU A 5 -3.73 6.57 -30.12
CA LEU A 5 -3.25 5.38 -29.43
C LEU A 5 -2.12 5.73 -28.46
N GLU A 6 -1.17 6.57 -28.87
CA GLU A 6 -0.08 7.04 -28.00
C GLU A 6 -0.61 7.80 -26.78
N LYS A 7 -1.57 8.71 -26.98
CA LYS A 7 -2.25 9.41 -25.87
C LYS A 7 -2.98 8.45 -24.93
N GLN A 8 -3.60 7.39 -25.46
CA GLN A 8 -4.28 6.39 -24.64
C GLN A 8 -3.29 5.53 -23.84
N ILE A 9 -2.14 5.19 -24.43
CA ILE A 9 -1.05 4.49 -23.75
C ILE A 9 -0.49 5.35 -22.61
N GLU A 10 -0.23 6.63 -22.85
CA GLU A 10 0.28 7.55 -21.84
C GLU A 10 -0.70 7.70 -20.66
N LYS A 11 -2.01 7.84 -20.95
CA LYS A 11 -3.04 7.86 -19.90
C LYS A 11 -3.07 6.56 -19.09
N ARG A 12 -2.94 5.40 -19.74
CA ARG A 12 -2.94 4.08 -19.07
C ARG A 12 -1.72 3.91 -18.17
N GLN A 13 -0.53 4.34 -18.62
CA GLN A 13 0.70 4.27 -17.83
C GLN A 13 0.61 5.11 -16.54
N LYS A 14 -0.06 6.27 -16.61
CA LYS A 14 -0.23 7.19 -15.47
C LYS A 14 -1.39 6.84 -14.53
N TYR A 15 -2.16 5.78 -14.82
CA TYR A 15 -3.33 5.41 -14.05
C TYR A 15 -2.96 4.94 -12.63
N SER A 16 -1.92 4.10 -12.51
CA SER A 16 -1.39 3.70 -11.20
C SER A 16 -0.31 4.67 -10.76
N ARG A 17 -0.69 5.65 -9.94
CA ARG A 17 0.25 6.66 -9.42
C ARG A 17 1.03 6.10 -8.24
N ARG A 18 2.36 6.29 -8.27
CA ARG A 18 3.24 5.98 -7.13
C ARG A 18 2.87 6.91 -5.96
N ARG A 19 2.60 6.33 -4.79
CA ARG A 19 2.41 7.10 -3.54
C ARG A 19 3.78 7.55 -3.03
N ARG A 20 3.83 8.73 -2.40
CA ARG A 20 5.07 9.21 -1.75
C ARG A 20 5.45 8.20 -0.66
N TYR A 21 6.71 7.80 -0.66
CA TYR A 21 7.28 7.01 0.43
C TYR A 21 7.45 7.92 1.65
N ASN A 22 7.11 7.42 2.83
CA ASN A 22 7.32 8.12 4.09
C ASN A 22 8.40 7.36 4.85
N ASP A 23 9.59 7.95 4.99
CA ASP A 23 10.71 7.34 5.71
C ASP A 23 10.47 7.27 7.22
N ASP A 24 9.58 8.12 7.75
CA ASP A 24 9.24 8.17 9.19
C ASP A 24 8.18 7.12 9.60
N ALA A 25 7.71 6.29 8.66
CA ALA A 25 6.72 5.26 8.97
C ALA A 25 7.38 4.01 9.56
N ASP A 26 6.73 3.41 10.56
CA ASP A 26 7.16 2.13 11.12
C ASP A 26 7.20 1.05 10.03
N THR A 27 8.41 0.53 9.79
CA THR A 27 8.66 -0.42 8.70
C THR A 27 8.43 -1.85 9.19
N ASP A 28 7.33 -2.44 8.74
CA ASP A 28 6.90 -3.81 9.08
C ASP A 28 7.41 -4.89 8.09
N TYR A 29 8.37 -4.54 7.23
CA TYR A 29 8.86 -5.41 6.15
C TYR A 29 10.39 -5.43 6.03
N ILE A 30 10.91 -6.58 5.60
CA ILE A 30 12.35 -6.79 5.35
C ILE A 30 12.72 -6.53 3.87
N ASN A 31 11.75 -6.65 2.95
CA ASN A 31 11.99 -6.47 1.51
C ASN A 31 10.84 -5.74 0.80
N GLU A 32 11.09 -5.19 -0.40
CA GLU A 32 10.11 -4.39 -1.16
C GLU A 32 8.88 -5.20 -1.61
N ARG A 33 9.05 -6.51 -1.88
CA ARG A 33 7.93 -7.40 -2.23
C ARG A 33 7.01 -7.60 -1.04
N ASN A 34 7.58 -7.73 0.16
CA ASN A 34 6.86 -7.87 1.41
C ASN A 34 6.15 -6.55 1.77
N ALA A 35 6.77 -5.39 1.53
CA ALA A 35 6.10 -4.10 1.67
C ALA A 35 4.80 -4.02 0.84
N LYS A 36 4.87 -4.44 -0.43
CA LYS A 36 3.69 -4.49 -1.32
C LYS A 36 2.65 -5.50 -0.85
N PHE A 37 3.09 -6.61 -0.27
CA PHE A 37 2.20 -7.63 0.30
C PHE A 37 1.51 -7.13 1.57
N ASN A 38 2.24 -6.55 2.53
CA ASN A 38 1.69 -5.92 3.73
C ASN A 38 0.70 -4.82 3.38
N GLN A 39 1.02 -3.95 2.40
CA GLN A 39 0.05 -2.96 1.88
C GLN A 39 -1.18 -3.58 1.23
N LYS A 40 -1.08 -4.80 0.68
CA LYS A 40 -2.24 -5.55 0.17
C LYS A 40 -3.04 -6.09 1.35
N ALA A 41 -2.39 -6.72 2.33
CA ALA A 41 -3.02 -7.25 3.52
C ALA A 41 -3.78 -6.15 4.28
N GLU A 42 -3.17 -4.98 4.49
CA GLU A 42 -3.82 -3.85 5.17
C GLU A 42 -5.09 -3.37 4.44
N ARG A 43 -5.09 -3.38 3.09
CA ARG A 43 -6.28 -3.00 2.31
C ARG A 43 -7.46 -3.95 2.47
N PHE A 44 -7.20 -5.25 2.67
CA PHE A 44 -8.26 -6.26 2.80
C PHE A 44 -8.64 -6.49 4.27
N TYR A 45 -7.65 -6.59 5.14
CA TYR A 45 -7.81 -7.04 6.52
C TYR A 45 -7.77 -5.89 7.53
N GLY A 46 -7.21 -4.73 7.20
CA GLY A 46 -7.04 -3.61 8.14
C GLY A 46 -8.34 -3.13 8.78
N LYS A 47 -9.48 -3.23 8.07
CA LYS A 47 -10.81 -2.91 8.63
C LYS A 47 -11.22 -3.88 9.75
N TYR A 48 -10.78 -5.13 9.67
CA TYR A 48 -11.14 -6.20 10.61
C TYR A 48 -10.09 -6.39 11.70
N THR A 49 -8.83 -6.04 11.44
CA THR A 49 -7.71 -6.20 12.38
C THR A 49 -7.35 -4.92 13.13
N ALA A 50 -8.16 -3.86 13.03
CA ALA A 50 -7.90 -2.58 13.68
C ALA A 50 -7.75 -2.71 15.20
N GLU A 51 -8.61 -3.49 15.85
CA GLU A 51 -8.56 -3.74 17.30
C GLU A 51 -7.29 -4.52 17.69
N ILE A 52 -6.93 -5.54 16.92
CA ILE A 52 -5.72 -6.33 17.13
C ILE A 52 -4.48 -5.44 17.02
N LYS A 53 -4.44 -4.54 16.04
CA LYS A 53 -3.34 -3.59 15.84
C LYS A 53 -3.18 -2.65 17.05
N GLN A 54 -4.29 -2.10 17.53
CA GLN A 54 -4.26 -1.25 18.73
C GLN A 54 -3.83 -2.01 19.99
N ASN A 55 -4.22 -3.28 20.12
CA ASN A 55 -3.80 -4.11 21.25
C ASN A 55 -2.30 -4.42 21.22
N LEU A 56 -1.72 -4.60 20.03
CA LEU A 56 -0.27 -4.74 19.87
C LEU A 56 0.47 -3.45 20.25
N GLU A 57 -0.03 -2.29 19.81
CA GLU A 57 0.55 -0.99 20.15
C GLU A 57 0.43 -0.65 21.65
N ARG A 58 -0.58 -1.20 22.35
CA ARG A 58 -0.76 -1.06 23.80
C ARG A 58 0.02 -2.07 24.63
N GLY A 59 0.76 -2.98 24.00
CA GLY A 59 1.68 -3.90 24.68
C GLY A 59 1.09 -5.26 25.07
N THR A 60 -0.22 -5.42 25.13
CA THR A 60 -0.97 -6.69 25.25
C THR A 60 -2.49 -6.41 25.20
N ALA A 61 -3.30 -7.43 24.87
CA ALA A 61 -4.76 -7.35 24.92
C ALA A 61 -5.27 -7.00 26.34
N VAL A 62 -6.30 -6.16 26.42
CA VAL A 62 -7.19 -6.09 27.59
C VAL A 62 -8.09 -7.31 27.59
#